data_AF-A0A831VPI3-F1
#
_entry.id   AF-A0A831VPI3-F1
#
_cell.length_a   1.000
_cell.length_b   1.000
_cell.length_c   1.000
_cell.angle_alpha   90.00
_cell.angle_beta   90.00
_cell.angle_gamma   90.00
#
_symmetry.space_group_name_H-M   'P 1'
#
loop_
_entity.id
_entity.type
_entity.pdbx_description
1 polymer ?
#
loop_
_entity_poly.entity_id
_entity_poly.type
_entity_poly.pdbx_seq_one_letter_code
_entity_poly.pdbx_strand_id
1 'polypeptide(L)'
;MLSKIPGVEVCFSEQIPDYLQIYEEKWGHARSRHLRRPVNGSGDPLPWFTYPAIEYIQQLDLSDRIVFEWGSGNSSLFFADRVKQITSVESDRDWFETISKEKKDNQTLVH
;
A
#
# COMPACT_ATOMS: atom_id res chain seq x y z
N MET A 1 25.16 -18.68 6.44
CA MET A 1 25.53 -20.10 6.30
C MET A 1 24.25 -20.91 6.50
N LEU A 2 23.58 -21.31 5.41
CA LEU A 2 22.33 -22.06 5.49
C LEU A 2 22.65 -23.54 5.72
N SER A 3 22.13 -24.10 6.82
CA SER A 3 22.26 -25.51 7.16
C SER A 3 21.49 -26.37 6.14
N LYS A 4 22.18 -27.30 5.47
CA LYS A 4 21.58 -28.25 4.54
C LYS A 4 20.77 -29.30 5.32
N ILE A 5 19.48 -29.45 4.99
CA ILE A 5 18.65 -30.56 5.47
C ILE A 5 18.94 -31.78 4.56
N PRO A 6 19.37 -32.94 5.10
CA PRO A 6 19.68 -34.11 4.28
C PRO A 6 18.45 -34.59 3.49
N GLY A 7 18.60 -34.82 2.18
CA GLY A 7 17.55 -35.36 1.30
C GLY A 7 16.63 -34.33 0.66
N VAL A 8 16.82 -33.03 0.92
CA VAL A 8 16.11 -31.95 0.22
C VAL A 8 17.13 -31.20 -0.65
N GLU A 9 17.10 -31.44 -1.96
CA GLU A 9 17.73 -30.53 -2.92
C GLU A 9 16.92 -29.25 -2.96
N VAL A 10 17.31 -28.26 -2.14
CA VAL A 10 16.75 -26.93 -2.29
C VAL A 10 17.44 -26.28 -3.48
N CYS A 11 16.75 -26.26 -4.62
CA CYS A 11 17.19 -25.58 -5.83
C CYS A 11 17.03 -24.07 -5.64
N PHE A 12 17.94 -23.45 -4.88
CA PHE A 12 18.13 -22.01 -4.95
C PHE A 12 19.08 -21.75 -6.12
N SER A 13 18.59 -21.13 -7.20
CA SER A 13 19.50 -20.55 -8.19
C SER A 13 20.37 -19.51 -7.49
N GLU A 14 21.68 -19.48 -7.78
CA GLU A 14 22.61 -18.48 -7.23
C GLU A 14 22.26 -17.03 -7.64
N GLN A 15 21.34 -16.87 -8.59
CA GLN A 15 20.74 -15.60 -8.95
C GLN A 15 19.68 -15.23 -7.92
N ILE A 16 19.83 -14.06 -7.29
CA ILE A 16 18.72 -13.38 -6.62
C ILE A 16 17.58 -13.36 -7.62
N PRO A 17 16.49 -14.08 -7.35
CA PRO A 17 15.45 -14.21 -8.35
C PRO A 17 14.80 -12.84 -8.56
N ASP A 18 14.54 -12.51 -9.83
CA ASP A 18 14.07 -11.21 -10.35
C ASP A 18 12.93 -10.58 -9.51
N TYR A 19 12.11 -11.43 -8.88
CA TYR A 19 11.02 -10.99 -8.00
C TYR A 19 11.48 -10.21 -6.75
N LEU A 20 12.70 -10.42 -6.22
CA LEU A 20 13.16 -9.68 -5.04
C LEU A 20 13.39 -8.20 -5.36
N GLN A 21 13.95 -7.91 -6.53
CA GLN A 21 14.12 -6.52 -6.98
C GLN A 21 12.75 -5.87 -7.24
N ILE A 22 11.83 -6.60 -7.88
CA ILE A 22 10.45 -6.16 -8.09
C ILE A 22 9.76 -5.84 -6.75
N TYR A 23 9.94 -6.68 -5.73
CA TYR A 23 9.33 -6.50 -4.42
C TYR A 23 9.94 -5.33 -3.64
N GLU A 24 11.27 -5.29 -3.53
CA GLU A 24 11.99 -4.26 -2.76
C GLU A 24 11.91 -2.87 -3.40
N GLU A 25 12.06 -2.79 -4.74
CA GLU A 25 12.13 -1.54 -5.48
C GLU A 25 10.77 -1.16 -6.08
N LYS A 26 10.24 -1.93 -7.04
CA LYS A 26 9.02 -1.55 -7.78
C LYS A 26 7.79 -1.44 -6.87
N TRP A 27 7.54 -2.44 -6.04
CA TRP A 27 6.42 -2.43 -5.10
C TRP A 27 6.73 -1.65 -3.81
N GLY A 28 7.96 -1.16 -3.66
CA GLY A 28 8.32 -0.21 -2.63
C GLY A 28 8.45 -0.80 -1.23
N HIS A 29 8.71 -2.10 -1.08
CA HIS A 29 8.92 -2.68 0.25
C HIS A 29 10.09 -2.01 0.99
N ALA A 30 11.22 -1.75 0.32
CA ALA A 30 12.37 -1.06 0.92
C ALA A 30 11.99 0.35 1.39
N ARG A 31 11.33 1.10 0.50
CA ARG A 31 10.90 2.49 0.77
C ARG A 31 9.85 2.55 1.88
N SER A 32 8.88 1.64 1.88
CA SER A 32 7.84 1.56 2.89
C SER A 32 8.41 1.33 4.29
N ARG A 33 9.41 0.45 4.42
CA ARG A 33 10.12 0.23 5.69
C ARG A 33 10.83 1.48 6.18
N HIS A 34 11.51 2.18 5.27
CA HIS A 34 12.24 3.41 5.61
C HIS A 34 11.29 4.53 6.08
N LEU A 35 10.19 4.74 5.36
CA LEU A 35 9.22 5.80 5.65
C LEU A 35 8.20 5.42 6.74
N ARG A 36 8.16 4.15 7.14
CA ARG A 36 7.14 3.58 8.04
C ARG A 36 5.71 3.86 7.56
N ARG A 37 5.52 3.86 6.25
CA ARG A 37 4.24 4.08 5.58
C ARG A 37 4.16 3.24 4.30
N PRO A 38 3.02 2.62 3.97
CA PRO A 38 2.90 1.79 2.77
C PRO A 38 2.91 2.65 1.51
N VAL A 39 3.98 2.54 0.71
CA VAL A 39 4.16 3.28 -0.54
C VAL A 39 4.77 2.40 -1.62
N ASN A 40 4.54 2.73 -2.89
CA ASN A 40 5.18 2.04 -4.02
C ASN A 40 6.64 2.50 -4.20
N GLY A 41 7.32 1.97 -5.22
CA GLY A 41 8.70 2.36 -5.56
C GLY A 41 8.88 3.83 -5.91
N SER A 42 7.84 4.50 -6.37
CA SER A 42 7.81 5.94 -6.66
C SER A 42 7.49 6.80 -5.43
N GLY A 43 7.06 6.19 -4.32
CA GLY A 43 6.66 6.90 -3.10
C GLY A 43 5.17 7.24 -3.04
N ASP A 44 4.38 6.82 -4.04
CA ASP A 44 2.94 7.03 -4.03
C ASP A 44 2.28 6.16 -2.96
N PRO A 45 1.21 6.64 -2.30
CA PRO A 45 0.53 5.92 -1.24
C PRO A 45 -0.07 4.60 -1.75
N LEU A 46 0.12 3.54 -0.96
CA LEU A 46 -0.51 2.24 -1.13
C LEU A 46 -1.43 1.94 0.06
N PRO A 47 -2.56 1.24 -0.15
CA PRO A 47 -3.34 0.72 0.97
C PRO A 47 -2.56 -0.44 1.61
N TRP A 48 -2.89 -0.77 2.86
CA TRP A 48 -2.29 -1.92 3.53
C TRP A 48 -2.94 -3.24 3.09
N PHE A 49 -2.82 -3.55 1.80
CA PHE A 49 -3.29 -4.77 1.16
C PHE A 49 -2.11 -5.58 0.60
N THR A 50 -2.39 -6.80 0.16
CA THR A 50 -1.42 -7.59 -0.60
C THR A 50 -1.21 -6.94 -1.98
N TYR A 51 0.01 -7.02 -2.52
CA TYR A 51 0.32 -6.45 -3.84
C TYR A 51 -0.60 -6.95 -4.97
N PRO A 52 -0.99 -8.25 -5.04
CA PRO A 52 -1.97 -8.68 -6.02
C PRO A 52 -3.35 -8.03 -5.87
N ALA A 53 -3.82 -7.77 -4.64
CA ALA A 53 -5.09 -7.08 -4.43
C ALA A 53 -5.02 -5.62 -4.88
N ILE A 54 -3.89 -4.95 -4.62
CA ILE A 54 -3.64 -3.59 -5.12
C ILE A 54 -3.64 -3.57 -6.64
N GLU A 55 -2.93 -4.51 -7.26
CA GLU A 55 -2.84 -4.62 -8.73
C GLU A 55 -4.22 -4.88 -9.36
N TYR A 56 -5.05 -5.71 -8.74
CA TYR A 56 -6.43 -5.93 -9.17
C TYR A 56 -7.28 -4.65 -9.06
N ILE A 57 -7.24 -3.95 -7.93
CA ILE A 57 -8.00 -2.71 -7.73
C ILE A 57 -7.58 -1.62 -8.73
N GLN A 58 -6.29 -1.53 -9.04
CA GLN A 58 -5.75 -0.56 -9.99
C GLN A 58 -6.25 -0.74 -11.43
N GLN A 59 -6.78 -1.93 -11.78
CA GLN A 59 -7.34 -2.21 -13.10
C GLN A 59 -8.80 -1.76 -13.23
N LEU A 60 -9.46 -1.42 -12.12
CA LEU A 60 -10.86 -1.03 -12.10
C LEU A 60 -11.01 0.46 -12.39
N ASP A 61 -11.96 0.81 -13.26
CA ASP A 61 -12.42 2.20 -13.35
C ASP A 61 -13.35 2.51 -12.18
N LEU A 62 -12.82 3.26 -11.22
CA LEU A 62 -13.52 3.70 -10.03
C LEU A 62 -13.85 5.20 -10.06
N SER A 63 -13.61 5.88 -11.17
CA SER A 63 -13.67 7.35 -11.27
C SER A 63 -15.02 7.94 -10.86
N ASP A 64 -16.12 7.21 -11.09
CA ASP A 64 -17.48 7.61 -10.70
C ASP A 64 -17.96 7.03 -9.36
N ARG A 65 -17.11 6.30 -8.63
CA ARG A 65 -17.48 5.62 -7.38
C ARG A 65 -17.35 6.54 -6.18
N ILE A 66 -18.24 6.35 -5.21
CA ILE A 66 -18.17 6.97 -3.88
C ILE A 66 -17.79 5.86 -2.90
N VAL A 67 -16.67 6.03 -2.22
CA VAL A 67 -16.11 5.03 -1.29
C VAL A 67 -16.32 5.47 0.16
N PHE A 68 -16.58 4.50 1.01
CA PHE A 68 -16.60 4.66 2.45
C PHE A 68 -15.61 3.67 3.07
N GLU A 69 -14.77 4.12 4.00
CA GLU A 69 -13.83 3.27 4.73
C GLU A 69 -13.86 3.52 6.25
N TRP A 70 -13.58 2.47 7.01
CA TRP A 70 -13.30 2.53 8.44
C TRP A 70 -11.79 2.51 8.66
N GLY A 71 -11.27 3.50 9.36
CA GLY A 71 -9.84 3.83 9.43
C GLY A 71 -9.41 4.75 8.28
N SER A 72 -8.35 5.52 8.51
CA SER A 72 -7.78 6.45 7.52
C SER A 72 -6.27 6.29 7.35
N GLY A 73 -5.72 6.79 6.25
CA GLY A 73 -4.27 6.77 6.00
C GLY A 73 -3.90 6.77 4.53
N ASN A 74 -2.86 6.03 4.18
CA ASN A 74 -2.43 5.89 2.79
C ASN A 74 -3.47 5.17 1.92
N SER A 75 -4.38 4.36 2.48
CA SER A 75 -5.54 3.84 1.74
C SER A 75 -6.46 4.97 1.27
N SER A 76 -6.73 5.95 2.14
CA SER A 76 -7.53 7.14 1.82
C SER A 76 -6.93 7.90 0.65
N LEU A 77 -5.61 8.15 0.71
CA LEU A 77 -4.88 8.84 -0.37
C LEU A 77 -4.86 8.02 -1.66
N PHE A 78 -4.69 6.70 -1.58
CA PHE A 78 -4.71 5.78 -2.72
C PHE A 78 -6.07 5.79 -3.43
N PHE A 79 -7.18 5.71 -2.68
CA PHE A 79 -8.51 5.75 -3.25
C PHE A 79 -8.87 7.14 -3.76
N ALA A 80 -8.46 8.20 -3.09
CA ALA A 80 -8.74 9.57 -3.51
C ALA A 80 -8.23 9.90 -4.92
N ASP A 81 -7.15 9.26 -5.38
CA ASP A 81 -6.67 9.40 -6.76
C ASP A 81 -7.50 8.65 -7.82
N ARG A 82 -8.42 7.79 -7.37
CA ARG A 82 -9.09 6.80 -8.20
C ARG A 82 -10.61 6.91 -8.18
N VAL A 83 -11.17 7.62 -7.21
CA VAL A 83 -12.62 7.66 -6.95
C VAL A 83 -13.18 9.08 -6.98
N LYS A 84 -14.49 9.20 -7.21
CA LYS A 84 -15.19 10.49 -7.21
C LYS A 84 -15.10 11.17 -5.85
N GLN A 85 -15.34 10.40 -4.78
CA GLN A 85 -15.30 10.88 -3.40
C GLN A 85 -14.99 9.71 -2.47
N ILE A 86 -14.29 9.98 -1.38
CA ILE A 86 -14.09 9.03 -0.29
C ILE A 86 -14.44 9.67 1.06
N THR A 87 -15.12 8.89 1.90
CA THR A 87 -15.34 9.23 3.31
C THR A 87 -14.66 8.20 4.20
N SER A 88 -13.82 8.66 5.11
CA SER A 88 -13.07 7.83 6.04
C SER A 88 -13.45 8.19 7.47
N VAL A 89 -13.65 7.19 8.34
CA VAL A 89 -13.87 7.41 9.78
C VAL A 89 -12.62 7.01 10.56
N GLU A 90 -12.08 7.91 11.37
CA GLU A 90 -10.86 7.69 12.14
C GLU A 90 -11.06 7.98 13.63
N SER A 91 -10.93 6.94 14.45
CA SER A 91 -11.12 7.06 15.90
C SER A 91 -9.93 7.67 16.63
N ASP A 92 -8.71 7.51 16.12
CA ASP A 92 -7.51 8.06 16.75
C ASP A 92 -7.38 9.56 16.43
N ARG A 93 -7.41 10.41 17.47
CA ARG A 93 -7.40 11.87 17.31
C ARG A 93 -6.10 12.36 16.65
N ASP A 94 -4.96 11.87 17.11
CA ASP A 94 -3.65 12.34 16.64
C ASP A 94 -3.41 11.92 15.18
N TRP A 95 -3.87 10.71 14.83
CA TRP A 95 -3.85 10.22 13.46
C TRP A 95 -4.84 10.96 12.57
N PHE A 96 -6.06 11.21 13.04
CA PHE A 96 -7.05 12.04 12.35
C PHE A 96 -6.47 13.42 12.01
N GLU A 97 -5.79 14.08 12.94
CA GLU A 97 -5.14 15.37 12.71
C GLU A 97 -3.99 15.29 11.70
N THR A 98 -3.27 14.18 11.71
CA THR A 98 -2.20 13.91 10.74
C THR A 98 -2.77 13.76 9.33
N ILE A 99 -3.76 12.88 9.14
CA ILE A 99 -4.38 12.63 7.83
C ILE A 99 -5.17 13.84 7.33
N SER A 100 -5.79 14.60 8.23
CA SER A 100 -6.48 15.85 7.88
C SER A 100 -5.57 16.85 7.14
N LYS A 101 -4.27 16.86 7.42
CA LYS A 101 -3.27 17.73 6.75
C LYS A 101 -2.83 17.23 5.38
N GLU A 102 -3.02 15.93 5.11
CA GLU A 102 -2.58 15.26 3.89
C GLU A 102 -3.73 14.98 2.92
N LYS A 103 -4.98 15.15 3.37
CA LYS A 103 -6.19 14.82 2.60
C LYS A 103 -6.28 15.61 1.30
N LYS A 104 -6.81 14.96 0.26
CA LYS A 104 -7.16 15.60 -1.02
C LYS A 104 -8.55 16.24 -0.96
N ASP A 105 -8.88 17.05 -1.95
CA ASP A 105 -10.13 17.81 -1.99
C ASP A 105 -11.39 16.93 -1.98
N ASN A 106 -11.32 15.75 -2.60
CA ASN A 106 -12.40 14.77 -2.65
C ASN A 106 -12.47 13.83 -1.43
N GLN A 107 -11.69 14.10 -0.38
CA GLN A 107 -11.68 13.31 0.85
C GLN A 107 -12.43 14.01 1.98
N THR A 108 -13.40 13.30 2.53
CA THR A 108 -14.09 13.65 3.78
C THR A 108 -13.54 12.76 4.91
N LEU A 109 -12.99 13.37 5.95
CA LEU A 109 -12.49 12.64 7.12
C LEU A 109 -13.37 12.98 8.32
N VAL A 110 -13.88 11.94 9.00
CA VAL A 110 -14.75 12.05 10.18
C VAL A 110 -14.01 11.44 11.36
N HIS A 111 -14.07 12.09 12.53
CA HIS A 111 -13.54 11.56 13.78
C HIS A 111 -14.65 10.84 14.56
#